data_AF-A0A7C3WW28-F1
#
_entry.id   AF-A0A7C3WW28-F1
#
_cell.length_a   1.000
_cell.length_b   1.000
_cell.length_c   1.000
_cell.angle_alpha   90.00
_cell.angle_beta   90.00
_cell.angle_gamma   90.00
#
_symmetry.space_group_name_H-M   'P 1'
#
loop_
_entity.id
_entity.type
_entity.pdbx_description
1 polymer ?
#
loop_
_entity_poly.entity_id
_entity_poly.type
_entity_poly.pdbx_seq_one_letter_code
_entity_poly.pdbx_strand_id
1 'polypeptide(L)'
;MLPTKDFLISLDETGKGEVIGHTVLTGVIFPKEIFKDIDLLVGPADTKIRHNFEYWDEIFKKLDHLRSSGLDFLMEKVPPWHVDRYNLNKIMDVTYQRILSIFFRKADISRCKIVLDNYGIGATLIGRR
;
A
#
# COMPACT_ATOMS: atom_id res chain seq x y z
N MET A 1 5.03 -12.44 11.61
CA MET A 1 6.19 -13.04 10.90
C MET A 1 7.31 -12.00 10.92
N LEU A 2 8.53 -12.33 11.35
CA LEU A 2 9.61 -11.33 11.41
C LEU A 2 10.12 -10.95 10.00
N PRO A 3 10.51 -9.69 9.75
CA PRO A 3 11.07 -9.28 8.47
C PRO A 3 12.39 -10.00 8.17
N THR A 4 12.54 -10.47 6.93
CA THR A 4 13.77 -11.10 6.43
C THR A 4 14.60 -10.17 5.54
N LYS A 5 14.06 -8.99 5.23
CA LYS A 5 14.62 -7.97 4.35
C LYS A 5 14.67 -6.65 5.11
N ASP A 6 15.53 -5.74 4.66
CA ASP A 6 15.79 -4.48 5.36
C ASP A 6 14.64 -3.49 5.23
N PHE A 7 13.93 -3.55 4.11
CA PHE A 7 12.73 -2.75 3.89
C PHE A 7 11.54 -3.66 3.59
N LEU A 8 10.37 -3.26 4.09
CA LEU A 8 9.10 -3.84 3.70
C LEU A 8 8.32 -2.83 2.89
N ILE A 9 7.74 -3.29 1.80
CA ILE A 9 6.81 -2.52 0.97
C ILE A 9 5.48 -3.27 0.97
N SER A 10 4.40 -2.58 1.29
CA SER A 10 3.03 -3.08 1.17
C SER A 10 2.25 -2.23 0.19
N LEU A 11 1.43 -2.86 -0.63
CA LEU A 11 0.59 -2.23 -1.63
C LEU A 11 -0.85 -2.75 -1.46
N ASP A 12 -1.81 -1.82 -1.40
CA ASP A 12 -3.21 -2.14 -1.18
C ASP A 12 -4.13 -1.12 -1.86
N GLU A 13 -5.39 -1.48 -2.08
CA GLU A 13 -6.41 -0.60 -2.64
C GLU A 13 -7.73 -0.60 -1.86
N THR A 14 -8.49 0.47 -2.03
CA THR A 14 -9.87 0.54 -1.56
C THR A 14 -10.76 1.27 -2.57
N GLY A 15 -12.06 1.02 -2.52
CA GLY A 15 -13.02 1.58 -3.48
C GLY A 15 -13.01 0.90 -4.85
N LYS A 16 -12.40 -0.29 -4.96
CA LYS A 16 -12.50 -1.13 -6.16
C LYS A 16 -13.84 -1.87 -6.17
N GLY A 17 -14.56 -1.78 -7.28
CA GLY A 17 -15.90 -2.39 -7.42
C GLY A 17 -17.04 -1.49 -6.98
N GLU A 18 -16.74 -0.34 -6.37
CA GLU A 18 -17.72 0.70 -6.07
C GLU A 18 -18.16 1.40 -7.37
N VAL A 19 -19.46 1.67 -7.46
CA VAL A 19 -20.05 2.34 -8.64
C VAL A 19 -19.76 3.85 -8.63
N ILE A 20 -19.65 4.45 -7.44
CA ILE A 20 -19.45 5.88 -7.25
C ILE A 20 -18.23 6.09 -6.36
N GLY A 21 -17.34 6.98 -6.80
CA GLY A 21 -16.13 7.34 -6.07
C GLY A 21 -14.86 6.98 -6.83
N HIS A 22 -13.72 7.31 -6.23
CA HIS A 22 -12.42 6.93 -6.77
C HIS A 22 -11.99 5.60 -6.16
N THR A 23 -11.29 4.78 -6.94
CA THR A 23 -10.44 3.75 -6.35
C THR A 23 -9.17 4.41 -5.85
N VAL A 24 -8.80 4.17 -4.60
CA VAL A 24 -7.57 4.70 -3.99
C VAL A 24 -6.58 3.57 -3.85
N LEU A 25 -5.37 3.77 -4.38
CA LEU A 25 -4.27 2.84 -4.25
C LEU A 25 -3.23 3.44 -3.33
N THR A 26 -2.76 2.66 -2.38
CA THR A 26 -1.76 3.09 -1.40
C THR A 26 -0.57 2.16 -1.44
N GLY A 27 0.63 2.75 -1.44
CA GLY A 27 1.84 2.03 -1.11
C GLY A 27 2.44 2.55 0.17
N VAL A 28 3.00 1.65 0.97
CA VAL A 28 3.71 1.95 2.21
C VAL A 28 5.08 1.30 2.16
N ILE A 29 6.12 2.01 2.57
CA ILE A 29 7.47 1.49 2.76
C ILE A 29 7.98 1.82 4.16
N PHE A 30 8.67 0.88 4.79
CA PHE A 30 9.36 1.16 6.05
C PHE A 30 10.55 0.22 6.30
N PRO A 31 11.53 0.65 7.11
CA PRO A 31 12.64 -0.19 7.52
C PRO A 31 12.20 -1.25 8.54
N LYS A 32 12.83 -2.43 8.52
CA LYS A 32 12.46 -3.56 9.40
C LYS A 32 12.54 -3.23 10.90
N GLU A 33 13.34 -2.25 11.26
CA GLU A 33 13.58 -1.80 12.64
C GLU A 33 12.30 -1.32 13.31
N ILE A 34 11.39 -0.68 12.55
CA ILE A 34 10.11 -0.18 13.06
C ILE A 34 8.94 -1.15 12.86
N PHE A 35 9.22 -2.38 12.39
CA PHE A 35 8.18 -3.36 12.11
C PHE A 35 7.32 -3.66 13.35
N LYS A 36 7.94 -3.82 14.53
CA LYS A 36 7.20 -4.14 15.76
C LYS A 36 6.28 -3.00 16.18
N ASP A 37 6.73 -1.75 16.03
CA ASP A 37 5.92 -0.58 16.36
C ASP A 37 4.70 -0.49 15.45
N ILE A 38 4.90 -0.72 14.15
CA ILE A 38 3.80 -0.79 13.18
C ILE A 38 2.86 -1.95 13.52
N ASP A 39 3.37 -3.16 13.74
CA ASP A 39 2.58 -4.36 14.06
C ASP A 39 1.74 -4.18 15.34
N LEU A 40 2.26 -3.48 16.35
CA LEU A 40 1.50 -3.14 17.56
C LEU A 40 0.40 -2.10 17.31
N LEU A 41 0.63 -1.15 16.39
CA LEU A 41 -0.35 -0.12 16.04
C LEU A 41 -1.49 -0.68 15.17
N VAL A 42 -1.16 -1.49 14.17
CA VAL A 42 -2.12 -1.94 13.14
C VAL A 42 -2.55 -3.39 13.30
N GLY A 43 -1.77 -4.24 13.98
CA GLY A 43 -2.11 -5.64 14.20
C GLY A 43 -3.43 -5.86 14.95
N PRO A 44 -3.79 -5.03 15.95
CA PRO A 44 -5.11 -5.07 16.57
C PRO A 44 -6.22 -4.41 15.74
N ALA A 45 -5.87 -3.66 14.70
CA ALA A 45 -6.81 -2.92 13.87
C ALA A 45 -7.34 -3.83 12.76
N ASP A 46 -8.41 -4.56 13.07
CA ASP A 46 -9.13 -5.35 12.06
C ASP A 46 -9.98 -4.42 11.18
N THR A 47 -9.53 -4.19 9.94
CA THR A 47 -10.23 -3.34 8.97
C THR A 47 -11.58 -3.91 8.52
N LYS A 48 -11.90 -5.16 8.87
CA LYS A 48 -13.22 -5.78 8.62
C LYS A 48 -14.21 -5.48 9.74
N ILE A 49 -13.74 -5.00 10.89
CA ILE A 49 -14.58 -4.55 11.99
C ILE A 49 -14.83 -3.03 11.83
N ARG A 50 -16.09 -2.62 11.99
CA ARG A 50 -16.41 -1.19 11.97
C ARG A 50 -15.88 -0.52 13.22
N HIS A 51 -15.04 0.49 13.01
CA HIS A 51 -14.64 1.45 14.03
C HIS A 51 -15.16 2.85 13.67
N ASN A 52 -15.22 3.73 14.65
CA ASN A 52 -15.51 5.15 14.43
C ASN A 52 -14.34 5.85 13.73
N PHE A 53 -14.61 7.04 13.20
CA PHE A 53 -13.59 7.83 12.51
C PHE A 53 -12.40 8.15 13.41
N GLU A 54 -12.66 8.51 14.67
CA GLU A 54 -11.62 8.92 15.63
C GLU A 54 -10.61 7.81 15.89
N TYR A 55 -11.05 6.54 15.86
CA TYR A 55 -10.14 5.40 15.97
C TYR A 55 -9.13 5.34 14.82
N TRP A 56 -9.61 5.50 13.59
CA TRP A 56 -8.75 5.49 12.40
C TRP A 56 -7.83 6.71 12.34
N ASP A 57 -8.35 7.88 12.72
CA ASP A 57 -7.58 9.12 12.80
C ASP A 57 -6.43 9.01 13.82
N GLU A 58 -6.69 8.43 15.00
CA GLU A 58 -5.65 8.20 16.01
C GLU A 58 -4.60 7.17 15.56
N ILE A 59 -4.99 6.10 14.86
CA ILE A 59 -4.01 5.18 14.26
C ILE A 59 -3.17 5.91 13.22
N PHE A 60 -3.81 6.69 12.33
CA PHE A 60 -3.12 7.42 11.29
C PHE A 60 -2.10 8.41 11.86
N LYS A 61 -2.45 9.19 12.88
CA LYS A 61 -1.52 10.09 13.57
C LYS A 61 -0.30 9.35 14.13
N LYS A 62 -0.51 8.20 14.77
CA LYS A 62 0.58 7.37 15.31
C LYS A 62 1.49 6.84 14.22
N LEU A 63 0.92 6.41 13.09
CA LEU A 63 1.70 6.03 11.91
C LEU A 63 2.48 7.23 11.35
N ASP A 64 1.85 8.40 11.23
CA ASP A 64 2.50 9.60 10.69
C ASP A 64 3.72 10.02 11.52
N HIS A 65 3.68 9.87 12.85
CA HIS A 65 4.84 10.09 13.71
C HIS A 65 6.04 9.18 13.38
N LEU A 66 5.80 7.96 12.90
CA LEU A 66 6.87 7.04 12.48
C LEU A 66 7.53 7.43 11.16
N ARG A 67 7.03 8.48 10.45
CA ARG A 67 7.73 9.03 9.29
C ARG A 67 9.15 9.47 9.61
N SER A 68 9.34 10.03 10.80
CA SER A 68 10.66 10.41 11.32
C SER A 68 11.63 9.23 11.47
N SER A 69 11.08 8.02 11.62
CA SER A 69 11.82 6.75 11.74
C SER A 69 11.90 5.96 10.42
N GLY A 70 11.51 6.57 9.30
CA GLY A 70 11.66 6.00 7.96
C GLY A 70 10.39 5.34 7.38
N LEU A 71 9.23 5.43 8.04
CA LEU A 71 7.96 5.13 7.39
C LEU A 71 7.69 6.14 6.27
N ASP A 72 7.24 5.69 5.12
CA ASP A 72 6.71 6.56 4.09
C ASP A 72 5.58 5.89 3.32
N PHE A 73 4.70 6.69 2.76
CA PHE A 73 3.56 6.20 2.00
C PHE A 73 3.21 7.13 0.84
N LEU A 74 2.63 6.54 -0.20
CA LEU A 74 2.12 7.22 -1.38
C LEU A 74 0.68 6.80 -1.61
N MET A 75 -0.16 7.76 -1.93
CA MET A 75 -1.58 7.55 -2.24
C MET A 75 -1.87 8.07 -3.62
N GLU A 76 -2.49 7.25 -4.45
CA GLU A 76 -2.89 7.57 -5.81
C GLU A 76 -4.39 7.31 -5.97
N LYS A 77 -5.06 8.16 -6.74
CA LYS A 77 -6.50 8.05 -7.00
C LYS A 77 -6.74 7.71 -8.46
N VAL A 78 -7.53 6.67 -8.70
CA VAL A 78 -8.06 6.33 -10.01
C VAL A 78 -9.51 6.81 -10.07
N PRO A 79 -9.80 7.84 -10.88
CA PRO A 79 -11.16 8.31 -11.03
C PRO A 79 -12.00 7.34 -11.87
N PRO A 80 -13.34 7.33 -11.68
CA PRO A 80 -14.23 6.38 -12.33
C PRO A 80 -14.20 6.52 -13.87
N TRP A 81 -14.08 7.74 -14.39
CA TRP A 81 -14.02 7.97 -15.85
C TRP A 81 -12.76 7.41 -16.54
N HIS A 82 -11.72 7.02 -15.79
CA HIS A 82 -10.61 6.27 -16.36
C HIS A 82 -10.99 4.81 -16.62
N VAL A 83 -11.85 4.24 -15.79
CA VAL A 83 -12.32 2.85 -15.89
C VAL A 83 -13.29 2.66 -17.05
N ASP A 84 -14.05 3.71 -17.39
CA ASP A 84 -14.89 3.73 -18.60
C ASP A 84 -14.08 3.54 -19.89
N ARG A 85 -12.79 3.92 -19.87
CA ARG A 85 -11.91 3.90 -21.05
C ARG A 85 -10.93 2.74 -21.04
N TYR A 86 -10.47 2.30 -19.87
CA TYR A 86 -9.42 1.30 -19.73
C TYR A 86 -9.76 0.27 -18.67
N ASN A 87 -9.21 -0.93 -18.82
CA ASN A 87 -9.35 -1.98 -17.82
C ASN A 87 -8.74 -1.55 -16.48
N LEU A 88 -9.56 -1.58 -15.40
CA LEU A 88 -9.15 -1.15 -14.07
C LEU A 88 -7.89 -1.86 -13.56
N ASN A 89 -7.80 -3.19 -13.72
CA ASN A 89 -6.63 -3.94 -13.25
C ASN A 89 -5.34 -3.48 -13.96
N LYS A 90 -5.41 -3.10 -15.25
CA LYS A 90 -4.25 -2.53 -15.96
C LYS A 90 -3.88 -1.13 -15.44
N ILE A 91 -4.86 -0.30 -15.11
CA ILE A 91 -4.59 1.01 -14.49
C ILE A 91 -3.92 0.81 -13.13
N MET A 92 -4.38 -0.16 -12.34
CA MET A 92 -3.79 -0.52 -11.06
C MET A 92 -2.36 -1.02 -11.22
N ASP A 93 -2.09 -1.93 -12.17
CA ASP A 93 -0.73 -2.42 -12.47
C ASP A 93 0.25 -1.27 -12.72
N VAL A 94 -0.12 -0.33 -13.61
CA VAL A 94 0.73 0.84 -13.95
C VAL A 94 0.90 1.76 -12.74
N THR A 95 -0.16 1.95 -11.95
CA THR A 95 -0.12 2.80 -10.76
C THR A 95 0.79 2.23 -9.68
N TYR A 96 0.69 0.92 -9.40
CA TYR A 96 1.57 0.22 -8.47
C TYR A 96 3.02 0.22 -8.96
N GLN A 97 3.28 0.02 -10.24
CA GLN A 97 4.63 0.15 -10.82
C GLN A 97 5.23 1.54 -10.59
N ARG A 98 4.42 2.61 -10.74
CA ARG A 98 4.86 3.98 -10.46
C ARG A 98 5.19 4.19 -8.98
N ILE A 99 4.34 3.71 -8.08
CA ILE A 99 4.58 3.75 -6.63
C ILE A 99 5.89 3.04 -6.28
N LEU A 100 6.07 1.80 -6.77
CA LEU A 100 7.30 1.02 -6.57
C LEU A 100 8.53 1.74 -7.12
N SER A 101 8.43 2.33 -8.31
CA SER A 101 9.53 3.08 -8.92
C SER A 101 9.97 4.28 -8.06
N ILE A 102 9.03 4.92 -7.35
CA ILE A 102 9.37 5.99 -6.41
C ILE A 102 10.04 5.42 -5.16
N PHE A 103 9.55 4.31 -4.62
CA PHE A 103 10.16 3.64 -3.47
C PHE A 103 11.57 3.10 -3.76
N PHE A 104 11.82 2.56 -4.96
CA PHE A 104 13.15 2.07 -5.34
C PHE A 104 14.20 3.17 -5.51
N ARG A 105 13.80 4.44 -5.57
CA ARG A 105 14.74 5.57 -5.47
C ARG A 105 15.24 5.78 -4.04
N LYS A 106 14.53 5.23 -3.03
CA LYS A 106 14.83 5.36 -1.60
C LYS A 106 15.49 4.10 -1.03
N ALA A 107 15.15 2.93 -1.55
CA ALA A 107 15.66 1.65 -1.09
C ALA A 107 16.02 0.74 -2.27
N ASP A 108 17.14 0.03 -2.16
CA ASP A 108 17.53 -0.98 -3.15
C ASP A 108 16.52 -2.13 -3.18
N ILE A 109 15.99 -2.43 -4.36
CA ILE A 109 15.00 -3.49 -4.60
C ILE A 109 15.45 -4.85 -4.03
N SER A 110 16.75 -5.17 -4.08
CA SER A 110 17.30 -6.44 -3.58
C SER A 110 17.16 -6.59 -2.05
N ARG A 111 16.99 -5.46 -1.36
CA ARG A 111 16.82 -5.35 0.10
C ARG A 111 15.37 -5.17 0.52
N CYS A 112 14.43 -5.17 -0.43
CA CYS A 112 13.00 -5.00 -0.18
C CYS A 112 12.26 -6.35 -0.15
N LYS A 113 11.31 -6.50 0.78
CA LYS A 113 10.23 -7.48 0.69
C LYS A 113 8.97 -6.75 0.25
N ILE A 114 8.42 -7.13 -0.90
CA ILE A 114 7.21 -6.53 -1.45
C ILE A 114 6.03 -7.47 -1.17
N VAL A 115 4.97 -6.91 -0.61
CA VAL A 115 3.69 -7.58 -0.38
C VAL A 115 2.63 -6.78 -1.13
N LEU A 116 1.79 -7.48 -1.86
CA LEU A 116 0.73 -6.91 -2.68
C LEU A 116 -0.53 -7.73 -2.43
N ASP A 117 -1.65 -7.07 -2.11
CA ASP A 117 -2.91 -7.78 -1.98
C ASP A 117 -3.40 -8.28 -3.34
N ASN A 118 -4.07 -9.43 -3.36
CA ASN A 118 -4.50 -10.05 -4.60
C ASN A 118 -5.80 -9.42 -5.12
N TYR A 119 -5.66 -8.34 -5.88
CA TYR A 119 -6.77 -7.68 -6.55
C TYR A 119 -7.15 -8.32 -7.91
N GLY A 120 -6.71 -9.55 -8.20
CA GLY A 120 -6.80 -10.13 -9.54
C GLY A 120 -5.65 -9.66 -10.43
N ILE A 121 -4.43 -9.77 -9.89
CA ILE A 121 -3.17 -9.30 -10.46
C ILE A 121 -3.02 -9.79 -11.90
N GLY A 122 -2.82 -8.84 -12.82
CA GLY A 122 -2.51 -9.13 -14.22
C GLY A 122 -1.08 -9.66 -14.39
N ALA A 123 -0.84 -10.41 -15.46
CA ALA A 123 0.49 -10.95 -15.80
C ALA A 123 1.58 -9.87 -15.99
N THR A 124 1.21 -8.59 -16.06
CA THR A 124 2.12 -7.44 -16.22
C THR A 124 3.00 -7.22 -14.98
N LEU A 125 2.47 -7.45 -13.78
CA LEU A 125 3.21 -7.22 -12.53
C LEU A 125 4.01 -8.46 -12.10
N ILE A 126 3.50 -9.65 -12.47
CA ILE A 126 4.19 -10.94 -12.36
C ILE A 126 4.97 -11.15 -13.67
N GLY A 127 5.90 -10.26 -13.98
CA GLY A 127 6.79 -10.44 -15.13
C GLY A 127 7.53 -11.77 -15.03
N ARG A 128 7.35 -12.61 -16.06
CA ARG A 128 8.04 -13.87 -16.41
C ARG A 128 9.16 -14.30 -15.44
N ARG A 129 8.91 -15.44 -14.78
CA ARG A 129 9.97 -16.27 -14.17
C ARG A 129 11.10 -16.55 -15.17
#